data_AF-A0AAD9XGP2-F1
#
_entry.id   AF-A0AAD9XGP2-F1
#
_cell.length_a   1.000
_cell.length_b   1.000
_cell.length_c   1.000
_cell.angle_alpha   90.00
_cell.angle_beta   90.00
_cell.angle_gamma   90.00
#
_symmetry.space_group_name_H-M   'P 1'
#
loop_
_entity.id
_entity.type
_entity.pdbx_description
1 polymer ?
#
loop_
_entity_poly.entity_id
_entity_poly.type
_entity_poly.pdbx_seq_one_letter_code
_entity_poly.pdbx_strand_id
1 'polypeptide(L)' 'MRQNFEWKVKKSNKTTLHLVCLMENCTWKLRAVRRDESTYFQVRSFVNEHTCPLEEIHRRH' A
#
# COMPACT_ATOMS: atom_id res chain seq x y z
N MET A 1 12.23 -3.28 15.72
CA MET A 1 11.88 -3.15 14.29
C MET A 1 10.86 -2.05 14.15
N ARG A 2 11.25 -0.90 13.58
CA ARG A 2 10.32 0.19 13.28
C ARG A 2 9.59 -0.16 11.98
N GLN A 3 8.32 -0.55 12.08
CA GLN A 3 7.45 -0.79 10.93
C GLN A 3 6.95 0.55 10.38
N ASN A 4 7.88 1.39 9.92
CA ASN A 4 7.59 2.74 9.47
C ASN A 4 6.95 2.69 8.07
N PHE A 5 5.66 2.37 8.02
CA PHE A 5 4.69 2.60 6.94
C PHE A 5 5.29 3.11 5.61
N GLU A 6 5.99 2.23 4.88
CA GLU A 6 6.73 2.53 3.64
C GLU A 6 5.83 2.67 2.40
N TRP A 7 4.60 3.12 2.63
CA TRP A 7 3.54 3.16 1.64
C TRP A 7 2.67 4.41 1.78
N LYS A 8 2.14 4.85 0.64
CA LYS A 8 1.16 5.94 0.53
C LYS A 8 -0.17 5.42 0.02
N VAL A 9 -1.23 6.16 0.35
CA VAL A 9 -2.55 5.93 -0.21
C VAL A 9 -2.59 6.49 -1.63
N LYS A 10 -2.66 5.61 -2.63
CA LYS A 10 -2.90 6.01 -4.03
C LYS A 10 -4.37 6.30 -4.29
N LYS A 11 -5.27 5.55 -3.66
CA LYS A 11 -6.73 5.76 -3.75
C LYS A 11 -7.41 5.21 -2.50
N SER A 12 -8.31 6.00 -1.92
CA SER A 12 -9.20 5.55 -0.85
C SER A 12 -10.58 6.14 -1.07
N ASN A 13 -11.59 5.28 -1.10
CA ASN A 13 -12.99 5.69 -1.13
C ASN A 13 -13.86 4.60 -0.47
N LYS A 14 -15.18 4.78 -0.48
CA LYS A 14 -16.12 3.86 0.18
C LYS A 14 -16.04 2.41 -0.34
N THR A 15 -15.50 2.16 -1.53
CA THR A 15 -15.50 0.83 -2.16
C THR A 15 -14.13 0.27 -2.47
N THR A 16 -13.07 1.09 -2.47
CA THR A 16 -11.71 0.69 -2.84
C THR A 16 -10.66 1.34 -1.96
N LEU A 17 -9.67 0.54 -1.58
CA LEU A 17 -8.40 0.99 -1.00
C LEU A 17 -7.25 0.52 -1.88
N HIS A 18 -6.35 1.44 -2.23
CA HIS A 18 -5.16 1.16 -3.01
C HIS A 18 -3.97 1.83 -2.33
N LEU A 19 -3.07 1.00 -1.80
CA LEU A 19 -1.81 1.40 -1.21
C LEU A 19 -0.68 1.06 -2.18
N VAL A 20 0.31 1.93 -2.27
CA VAL A 20 1.52 1.74 -3.08
C VAL A 20 2.72 2.19 -2.28
N CYS A 21 3.90 1.70 -2.62
CA CYS A 21 5.13 2.22 -2.03
C CYS A 21 5.29 3.73 -2.27
N LEU A 22 6.07 4.38 -1.41
CA LEU A 22 6.48 5.78 -1.58
C LEU A 22 7.30 5.98 -2.88
N MET A 23 8.13 4.98 -3.23
CA MET A 23 8.96 4.97 -4.44
C MET A 23 8.13 4.59 -5.67
N GLU A 24 8.14 5.43 -6.69
CA GLU A 24 7.25 5.31 -7.86
C GLU A 24 7.45 4.02 -8.67
N ASN A 25 8.67 3.49 -8.68
CA ASN A 25 9.05 2.29 -9.44
C ASN A 25 9.08 1.01 -8.59
N CYS A 26 8.58 1.08 -7.34
CA CYS A 26 8.51 -0.09 -6.49
C CYS A 26 7.27 -0.94 -6.80
N THR A 27 7.44 -2.25 -6.78
CA THR A 27 6.37 -3.22 -7.06
C THR A 27 5.38 -3.40 -5.90
N TRP A 28 5.76 -2.99 -4.69
CA TRP A 28 4.93 -3.16 -3.51
C TRP A 28 3.61 -2.39 -3.66
N LYS A 29 2.51 -3.12 -3.52
CA LYS A 29 1.16 -2.58 -3.62
C LYS A 29 0.14 -3.49 -2.95
N LEU A 30 -0.89 -2.87 -2.40
CA LEU A 30 -2.05 -3.54 -1.86
C LEU A 30 -3.31 -2.95 -2.49
N ARG A 31 -4.16 -3.81 -3.03
CA ARG A 31 -5.49 -3.44 -3.51
C ARG A 31 -6.54 -4.20 -2.73
N ALA A 32 -7.39 -3.46 -2.05
CA ALA A 32 -8.53 -3.99 -1.34
C ALA A 32 -9.83 -3.37 -1.86
N VAL A 33 -10.91 -4.13 -1.81
CA VAL A 33 -12.25 -3.68 -2.21
C VAL A 33 -13.22 -4.00 -1.09
N ARG A 34 -14.14 -3.07 -0.83
CA ARG A 34 -15.28 -3.34 0.04
C ARG A 34 -16.30 -4.10 -0.79
N ARG A 35 -16.74 -5.26 -0.32
CA ARG A 35 -17.86 -5.98 -0.94
C ARG A 35 -19.16 -5.52 -0.28
N ASP A 36 -20.09 -5.00 -1.08
CA ASP A 36 -21.44 -4.68 -0.63
C ASP A 36 -21.47 -3.73 0.59
N GLU A 37 -22.43 -3.94 1.49
CA GLU A 37 -22.60 -3.22 2.77
C GLU A 37 -21.63 -3.68 3.86
N SER A 38 -20.60 -4.47 3.52
CA SER A 38 -19.61 -4.88 4.52
C SER A 38 -18.87 -3.68 5.10
N THR A 39 -18.48 -3.81 6.37
CA THR A 39 -17.69 -2.80 7.08
C THR A 39 -16.20 -2.96 6.86
N TYR A 40 -15.77 -4.00 6.12
CA TYR A 40 -14.36 -4.34 5.91
C TYR A 40 -13.99 -4.37 4.43
N PHE A 41 -12.72 -4.11 4.14
CA PHE A 41 -12.16 -4.28 2.81
C PHE A 41 -11.55 -5.67 2.69
N GLN A 42 -11.89 -6.37 1.61
CA GLN A 42 -11.24 -7.62 1.24
C GLN A 42 -10.03 -7.33 0.35
N VAL A 43 -8.87 -7.84 0.75
CA VAL A 43 -7.65 -7.78 -0.08
C VAL A 43 -7.84 -8.62 -1.33
N ARG A 44 -7.70 -8.01 -2.50
CA ARG A 44 -7.82 -8.65 -3.81
C ARG A 44 -6.48 -8.94 -4.46
N SER A 45 -5.47 -8.12 -4.16
CA SER A 45 -4.11 -8.29 -4.63
C SER A 45 -3.17 -7.68 -3.61
N PHE A 46 -2.12 -8.42 -3.27
CA PHE A 46 -1.07 -7.95 -2.39
C PHE A 46 0.28 -8.45 -2.92
N VAL A 47 1.14 -7.50 -3.29
CA VAL A 47 2.55 -7.75 -3.58
C VAL A 47 3.32 -7.24 -2.38
N ASN A 48 3.80 -8.17 -1.55
CA ASN A 48 4.50 -7.84 -0.30
C ASN A 48 6.01 -7.59 -0.50
N GLU A 49 6.51 -7.71 -1.73
CA GLU A 49 7.92 -7.48 -2.03
C GLU A 49 8.15 -6.03 -2.47
N HIS A 50 9.09 -5.38 -1.80
CA HIS A 50 9.66 -4.11 -2.24
C HIS A 50 10.84 -4.37 -3.16
N THR A 51 10.85 -3.74 -4.34
CA THR A 51 12.01 -3.70 -5.23
C THR A 51 12.89 -2.46 -5.01
N CYS A 52 12.47 -1.55 -4.14
CA CYS A 52 13.24 -0.36 -3.78
C CYS A 52 14.16 -0.61 -2.59
N PRO A 53 15.34 0.03 -2.54
CA PRO A 53 16.21 -0.01 -1.37
C PRO A 53 15.53 0.72 -0.20
N LEU A 54 15.36 0.02 0.93
CA LEU A 54 14.74 0.55 2.17
C LEU A 54 15.46 1.81 2.69
N GLU A 55 16.77 1.91 2.44
CA GLU A 55 17.61 3.07 2.78
C GLU A 55 17.15 4.38 2.10
N GLU A 56 16.55 4.32 0.92
CA GLU A 56 16.12 5.52 0.18
C GLU A 56 14.78 6.07 0.69
N ILE A 57 13.96 5.20 1.31
CA ILE A 57 12.68 5.58 1.91
C ILE A 57 12.90 6.41 3.18
N HIS A 58 13.91 6.07 3.98
CA HIS A 58 14.24 6.81 5.21
C HIS A 58 14.82 8.21 4.97
N ARG A 59 15.33 8.53 3.76
CA ARG A 59 15.94 9.84 3.46
C ARG A 59 14.94 10.93 3.06
N ARG A 60 13.68 10.58 2.80
CA ARG A 60 12.65 11.55 2.34
C ARG A 60 11.78 12.12 3.47
N HIS A 61 12.23 12.01 4.73
CA HIS A 61 11.51 12.49 5.90
C HIS A 61 12.30 13.53 6.69
#